data_AF-A0A246M8T0-F1
#
_entry.id   AF-A0A246M8T0-F1
#
_cell.length_a   1.000
_cell.length_b   1.000
_cell.length_c   1.000
_cell.angle_alpha   90.00
_cell.angle_beta   90.00
_cell.angle_gamma   90.00
#
_symmetry.space_group_name_H-M   'P 1'
#
loop_
_entity.id
_entity.type
_entity.pdbx_description
1 polymer ?
#
loop_
_entity_poly.entity_id
_entity_poly.type
_entity_poly.pdbx_seq_one_letter_code
_entity_poly.pdbx_strand_id
1 'polypeptide(L)'
;MPHRQMMTARHLTDRTESCIRECLADAERSSHPNRKQMYQDFANGAFVLWNRLMQDLADPADPLATAEFEADQARLNALIGDAPPPREAAPSGN
;
A
#
# COMPACT_ATOMS: atom_id res chain seq x y z
N MET A 1 -0.13 31.50 8.25
CA MET A 1 0.39 30.11 8.23
C MET A 1 -0.82 29.20 8.11
N PRO A 2 -1.04 28.45 7.01
CA PRO A 2 -2.17 27.53 6.99
C PRO A 2 -1.89 26.45 8.03
N HIS A 3 -2.90 26.11 8.82
CA HIS A 3 -2.84 25.03 9.80
C HIS A 3 -2.42 23.75 9.06
N ARG A 4 -1.16 23.33 9.26
CA ARG A 4 -0.64 22.06 8.78
C ARG A 4 -1.49 21.00 9.50
N GLN A 5 -2.50 20.46 8.82
CA GLN A 5 -3.35 19.41 9.39
C GLN A 5 -2.44 18.33 9.93
N MET A 6 -2.49 18.09 11.23
CA MET A 6 -1.81 16.97 11.85
C MET A 6 -2.40 15.71 11.22
N MET A 7 -1.59 14.97 10.49
CA MET A 7 -2.02 13.75 9.82
C MET A 7 -2.23 12.69 10.90
N THR A 8 -3.47 12.25 11.09
CA THR A 8 -3.78 11.17 12.03
C THR A 8 -3.48 9.83 11.39
N ALA A 9 -3.26 8.79 12.21
CA ALA A 9 -3.10 7.41 11.76
C ALA A 9 -4.22 6.99 10.79
N ARG A 10 -5.47 7.29 11.14
CA ARG A 10 -6.63 7.01 10.30
C ARG A 10 -6.56 7.72 8.94
N HIS A 11 -6.22 9.01 8.93
CA HIS A 11 -6.11 9.77 7.69
C HIS A 11 -5.00 9.23 6.79
N LEU A 12 -3.87 8.85 7.39
CA LEU A 12 -2.77 8.20 6.68
C LEU A 12 -3.23 6.88 6.06
N THR A 13 -3.92 6.02 6.82
CA THR A 13 -4.46 4.76 6.29
C THR A 13 -5.42 4.97 5.12
N ASP A 14 -6.41 5.86 5.25
CA ASP A 14 -7.42 6.09 4.22
C ASP A 14 -6.79 6.66 2.92
N ARG A 15 -5.78 7.52 3.05
CA ARG A 15 -5.02 8.05 1.91
C ARG A 15 -4.15 6.98 1.25
N THR A 16 -3.49 6.12 2.04
CA THR A 16 -2.73 4.98 1.52
C THR A 16 -3.63 4.01 0.76
N GLU A 17 -4.79 3.66 1.31
CA GLU A 17 -5.74 2.78 0.65
C GLU A 17 -6.18 3.34 -0.70
N SER A 18 -6.54 4.62 -0.74
CA SER A 18 -6.94 5.29 -1.97
C SER A 18 -5.82 5.22 -3.02
N CYS A 19 -4.58 5.50 -2.61
CA CYS A 19 -3.41 5.46 -3.49
C CYS A 19 -3.15 4.04 -4.04
N ILE A 20 -3.26 3.01 -3.19
CA ILE A 20 -3.12 1.61 -3.61
C ILE A 20 -4.19 1.27 -4.67
N ARG A 21 -5.46 1.58 -4.40
CA ARG A 21 -6.56 1.29 -5.33
C ARG A 21 -6.38 2.01 -6.66
N GLU A 22 -5.95 3.27 -6.65
CA GLU A 22 -5.67 4.04 -7.86
C GLU A 22 -4.53 3.41 -8.68
N CYS A 23 -3.43 3.02 -8.02
CA CYS A 23 -2.31 2.35 -8.67
C CYS A 23 -2.74 1.01 -9.30
N LEU A 24 -3.52 0.19 -8.58
CA LEU A 24 -4.00 -1.08 -9.10
C LEU A 24 -4.95 -0.89 -10.29
N ALA A 25 -5.86 0.09 -10.24
CA ALA A 25 -6.73 0.43 -11.35
C ALA A 25 -5.94 0.95 -12.58
N ASP A 26 -4.85 1.67 -12.38
CA ASP A 26 -3.94 2.08 -13.46
C ASP A 26 -3.17 0.89 -14.04
N ALA A 27 -2.75 -0.05 -13.19
CA ALA A 27 -2.10 -1.29 -13.61
C ALA A 27 -3.02 -2.16 -14.48
N GLU A 28 -4.30 -2.28 -14.12
CA GLU A 28 -5.32 -3.01 -14.88
C GLU A 28 -5.60 -2.37 -16.24
N ARG A 29 -5.65 -1.03 -16.30
CA ARG A 29 -5.90 -0.27 -17.53
C ARG A 29 -4.70 -0.24 -18.47
N SER A 30 -3.49 -0.52 -17.97
CA SER A 30 -2.27 -0.44 -18.77
C SER A 30 -2.12 -1.64 -19.72
N SER A 31 -2.03 -1.36 -21.02
CA SER A 31 -1.67 -2.36 -22.05
C SER A 31 -0.16 -2.64 -22.11
N HIS A 32 0.67 -1.82 -21.46
CA HIS A 32 2.12 -1.97 -21.46
C HIS A 32 2.59 -2.73 -20.20
N PRO A 33 3.27 -3.88 -20.34
CA PRO A 33 3.73 -4.69 -19.20
C PRO A 33 4.61 -3.92 -18.21
N ASN A 34 5.56 -3.12 -18.70
CA ASN A 34 6.46 -2.35 -17.84
C ASN A 34 5.72 -1.30 -17.02
N ARG A 35 4.70 -0.65 -17.60
CA ARG A 35 3.87 0.32 -16.86
C ARG A 35 2.97 -0.38 -15.85
N LYS A 36 2.41 -1.54 -16.21
CA LYS A 36 1.64 -2.37 -15.28
C LYS A 36 2.49 -2.73 -14.04
N GLN A 37 3.71 -3.21 -14.26
CA GLN A 37 4.64 -3.52 -13.17
C GLN A 37 4.96 -2.29 -12.32
N MET A 38 5.27 -1.15 -12.96
CA MET A 38 5.54 0.10 -12.25
C MET A 38 4.38 0.52 -11.33
N TYR A 39 3.14 0.41 -11.77
CA TYR A 39 1.98 0.72 -10.93
C TYR A 39 1.79 -0.28 -9.78
N GLN A 40 2.05 -1.58 -10.01
CA GLN A 40 2.07 -2.57 -8.93
C GLN A 40 3.17 -2.27 -7.91
N ASP A 41 4.36 -1.86 -8.37
CA ASP A 41 5.47 -1.47 -7.50
C ASP A 41 5.12 -0.22 -6.67
N PHE A 42 4.40 0.74 -7.23
CA PHE A 42 3.90 1.91 -6.49
C PHE A 42 2.86 1.53 -5.43
N ALA A 43 1.93 0.63 -5.73
CA ALA A 43 0.98 0.11 -4.73
C ALA A 43 1.72 -0.57 -3.56
N ASN A 44 2.71 -1.41 -3.86
CA ASN A 44 3.56 -2.06 -2.85
C ASN A 44 4.35 -1.02 -2.03
N GLY A 45 4.96 -0.04 -2.70
CA GLY A 45 5.71 1.03 -2.05
C GLY A 45 4.85 1.86 -1.09
N ALA A 46 3.61 2.19 -1.47
CA ALA A 46 2.67 2.91 -0.63
C ALA A 46 2.35 2.13 0.66
N PHE A 47 2.13 0.82 0.55
CA PHE A 47 1.90 -0.05 1.71
C PHE A 47 3.13 -0.17 2.63
N VAL A 48 4.33 -0.33 2.07
CA VAL A 48 5.58 -0.38 2.86
C VAL A 48 5.79 0.95 3.61
N LEU A 49 5.58 2.08 2.93
CA LEU A 49 5.70 3.40 3.54
C LEU A 49 4.68 3.59 4.67
N TRP A 50 3.42 3.20 4.44
CA TRP A 50 2.38 3.25 5.46
C TRP A 50 2.75 2.44 6.71
N ASN A 51 3.22 1.19 6.54
CA ASN A 51 3.66 0.36 7.67
C ASN A 51 4.74 1.06 8.50
N ARG A 52 5.73 1.66 7.83
CA ARG A 52 6.82 2.37 8.52
C ARG A 52 6.33 3.58 9.30
N LEU A 53 5.47 4.40 8.69
CA LEU A 53 4.92 5.59 9.32
C LEU A 53 3.96 5.26 10.46
N MET A 54 3.19 4.19 10.33
CA MET A 54 2.27 3.75 11.39
C MET A 54 2.98 3.19 12.61
N GLN A 55 4.14 2.54 12.45
CA GLN A 55 4.98 2.14 13.59
C GLN A 55 5.44 3.32 14.45
N ASP A 56 5.65 4.49 13.83
CA ASP A 56 6.01 5.71 14.56
C ASP A 56 4.79 6.38 15.22
N LEU A 57 3.56 6.03 14.81
CA LEU A 57 2.30 6.63 15.28
C LEU A 57 1.54 5.74 16.28
N ALA A 58 1.68 4.42 16.19
CA ALA A 58 1.02 3.47 17.07
C ALA A 58 1.82 3.34 18.37
N ASP A 59 1.17 3.51 19.53
CA ASP A 59 1.78 3.20 20.81
C ASP A 59 1.77 1.68 21.01
N PRO A 60 2.94 1.00 21.04
CA PRO A 60 3.00 -0.44 21.24
C PRO A 60 2.54 -0.88 22.63
N ALA A 61 2.39 0.04 23.59
CA ALA A 61 1.85 -0.23 24.91
C ALA A 61 0.30 -0.18 24.95
N ASP A 62 -0.35 0.28 23.88
CA ASP A 62 -1.81 0.30 23.73
C ASP A 62 -2.29 -0.91 22.88
N PRO A 63 -2.93 -1.92 23.52
CA PRO A 63 -3.46 -3.08 22.81
C PRO A 63 -4.53 -2.73 21.78
N LEU A 64 -5.29 -1.65 21.99
CA LEU A 64 -6.34 -1.22 21.06
C LEU A 64 -5.70 -0.62 19.80
N ALA A 65 -4.72 0.26 19.96
CA ALA A 65 -3.96 0.81 18.84
C ALA A 65 -3.24 -0.28 18.04
N THR A 66 -2.73 -1.32 18.73
CA THR A 66 -2.11 -2.48 18.09
C THR A 66 -3.12 -3.29 17.26
N ALA A 67 -4.31 -3.57 17.81
CA ALA A 67 -5.35 -4.31 17.09
C ALA A 67 -5.87 -3.53 15.87
N GLU A 68 -6.04 -2.22 15.98
CA GLU A 68 -6.44 -1.34 14.86
C GLU A 68 -5.35 -1.33 13.76
N PHE A 69 -4.08 -1.26 14.15
CA PHE A 69 -2.96 -1.34 13.22
C PHE A 69 -2.93 -2.67 12.45
N GLU A 70 -3.08 -3.80 13.14
CA GLU A 70 -3.11 -5.13 12.51
C GLU A 70 -4.31 -5.28 11.56
N ALA A 71 -5.48 -4.80 11.96
CA ALA A 71 -6.68 -4.82 11.12
C ALA A 71 -6.49 -3.98 9.85
N ASP A 72 -5.93 -2.78 9.97
CA ASP A 72 -5.61 -1.94 8.81
C ASP A 72 -4.51 -2.56 7.94
N GLN A 73 -3.50 -3.19 8.53
CA GLN A 73 -2.44 -3.87 7.79
C GLN A 73 -3.01 -5.02 6.96
N ALA A 74 -3.85 -5.87 7.54
CA ALA A 74 -4.51 -6.96 6.85
C ALA A 74 -5.40 -6.45 5.70
N ARG A 75 -6.16 -5.38 5.96
CA ARG A 75 -7.03 -4.73 4.97
C ARG A 75 -6.24 -4.20 3.77
N LEU A 76 -5.12 -3.51 4.00
CA LEU A 76 -4.28 -3.00 2.93
C LEU A 76 -3.52 -4.11 2.19
N ASN A 77 -3.05 -5.12 2.90
CA ASN A 77 -2.37 -6.27 2.30
C ASN A 77 -3.30 -7.07 1.38
N ALA A 78 -4.58 -7.23 1.75
CA ALA A 78 -5.58 -7.90 0.92
C ALA A 78 -5.74 -7.22 -0.45
N LEU A 79 -5.69 -5.88 -0.50
CA LEU A 79 -5.77 -5.13 -1.76
C LEU A 79 -4.62 -5.46 -2.72
N ILE A 80 -3.43 -5.69 -2.16
CA ILE A 80 -2.23 -6.02 -2.94
C ILE A 80 -2.23 -7.50 -3.32
N GLY A 81 -2.68 -8.39 -2.42
CA GLY A 81 -2.77 -9.83 -2.66
C GLY A 81 -3.76 -10.22 -3.77
N ASP A 82 -4.82 -9.42 -3.96
CA ASP A 82 -5.74 -9.57 -5.08
C ASP A 82 -5.14 -9.12 -6.43
N ALA A 83 -3.98 -8.44 -6.42
CA ALA A 83 -3.30 -8.07 -7.65
C ALA A 83 -2.63 -9.30 -8.28
N PRO A 84 -2.78 -9.53 -9.61
CA PRO A 84 -2.19 -10.69 -10.26
C PRO A 84 -0.67 -10.67 -10.09
N PRO A 85 -0.05 -11.82 -9.75
CA PRO A 85 1.39 -11.89 -9.50
C PRO A 85 2.17 -11.41 -10.74
N PRO A 86 3.34 -10.76 -10.55
CA PRO A 86 4.25 -10.45 -11.65
C PRO A 86 4.53 -11.74 -12.41
N ARG A 87 4.34 -11.72 -13.74
CA ARG A 87 4.76 -12.87 -14.56
C ARG A 87 6.26 -13.03 -14.40
N GLU A 88 6.69 -14.18 -13.87
CA GLU A 88 8.10 -14.57 -13.85
C GLU A 88 8.68 -14.36 -15.25
N ALA A 89 9.82 -13.65 -15.32
CA ALA A 89 10.58 -13.54 -16.55
C ALA A 89 10.88 -14.95 -17.05
N ALA A 90 10.40 -15.27 -18.25
CA ALA A 90 10.63 -16.57 -18.88
C ALA A 90 12.14 -16.88 -18.83
N PRO A 91 12.53 -18.13 -18.48
CA PRO A 91 13.94 -18.49 -18.49
C PRO A 91 14.48 -18.31 -19.91
N SER A 92 15.42 -17.40 -20.08
CA SER A 92 16.24 -17.30 -21.29
C SER A 92 16.97 -18.61 -21.46
N GLY A 93 16.46 -19.47 -22.32
CA GLY A 93 17.14 -20.68 -22.75
C GLY A 93 18.37 -20.32 -23.56
N ASN A 94 19.51 -20.87 -23.15
CA ASN A 94 20.68 -21.12 -23.99
C ASN A 94 20.97 -22.62 -23.93
#